data_AF-A0A6G1RG32-F1
#
_entry.id   AF-A0A6G1RG32-F1
#
_cell.length_a   1.000
_cell.length_b   1.000
_cell.length_c   1.000
_cell.angle_alpha   90.00
_cell.angle_beta   90.00
_cell.angle_gamma   90.00
#
_symmetry.space_group_name_H-M   'P 1'
#
loop_
_entity.id
_entity.type
_entity.pdbx_description
1 polymer ?
#
loop_
_entity_poly.entity_id
_entity_poly.type
_entity_poly.pdbx_seq_one_letter_code
_entity_poly.pdbx_strand_id
1 'polypeptide(L)'
;EQPGLQVGSHRVRMSRGFEANAPAFDRHFQTLKNLYGKQIIVNLLGAKEGEHMLSKAFQSHLKASEHSADIKMVNFDYHQMVKGGKAEKLHSVLKPQVQKFLECVGF
;
A
#
# COMPACT_ATOMS: atom_id res chain seq x y z
N GLU A 1 -9.25 -27.17 -29.54
CA GLU A 1 -8.72 -26.87 -28.18
C GLU A 1 -7.63 -25.82 -28.32
N GLN A 2 -7.88 -24.59 -27.90
CA GLN A 2 -6.88 -23.53 -27.95
C GLN A 2 -5.88 -23.75 -26.80
N PRO A 3 -4.57 -23.83 -27.06
CA PRO A 3 -3.58 -23.89 -25.99
C PRO A 3 -3.67 -22.60 -25.18
N GLY A 4 -3.89 -22.74 -23.88
CA GLY A 4 -4.00 -21.63 -22.94
C GLY A 4 -2.78 -20.72 -23.06
N LEU A 5 -3.05 -19.43 -23.24
CA LEU A 5 -2.05 -18.37 -23.22
C LEU A 5 -1.29 -18.49 -21.89
N GLN A 6 -0.08 -19.03 -21.96
CA GLN A 6 0.84 -19.08 -20.84
C GLN A 6 1.22 -17.62 -20.55
N VAL A 7 0.48 -16.98 -19.63
CA VAL A 7 0.78 -15.63 -19.12
C VAL A 7 2.05 -15.73 -18.28
N GLY A 8 3.18 -15.85 -18.99
CA GLY A 8 4.52 -15.85 -18.44
C GLY A 8 4.68 -14.65 -17.53
N SER A 9 5.18 -14.92 -16.32
CA SER A 9 5.47 -13.97 -15.25
C SER A 9 5.63 -12.52 -15.73
N HIS A 10 4.61 -11.68 -15.56
CA HIS A 10 4.77 -10.24 -15.64
C HIS A 10 5.74 -9.83 -14.52
N ARG A 11 7.04 -9.81 -14.82
CA ARG A 11 8.05 -9.28 -13.93
C ARG A 11 7.73 -7.81 -13.75
N VAL A 12 7.27 -7.46 -12.55
CA VAL A 12 7.05 -6.06 -12.18
C VAL A 12 8.37 -5.32 -12.35
N ARG A 13 8.34 -4.23 -13.12
CA ARG A 13 9.50 -3.34 -13.33
C ARG A 13 9.07 -1.91 -13.04
N MET A 14 9.88 -1.21 -12.24
CA MET A 14 9.72 0.22 -12.07
C MET A 14 10.24 0.92 -13.32
N SER A 15 9.42 1.78 -13.92
CA SER A 15 9.76 2.50 -15.15
C SER A 15 10.81 3.59 -14.94
N ARG A 16 11.03 4.00 -13.69
CA ARG A 16 11.92 5.08 -13.27
C ARG A 16 12.60 4.73 -11.96
N GLY A 17 13.79 5.29 -11.75
CA GLY A 17 14.52 5.19 -10.49
C GLY A 17 13.87 6.00 -9.37
N PHE A 18 14.38 5.80 -8.15
CA PHE A 18 13.86 6.44 -6.94
C PHE A 18 13.84 7.97 -7.04
N GLU A 19 14.97 8.60 -7.36
CA GLU A 19 15.07 10.07 -7.42
C GLU A 19 14.10 10.71 -8.42
N ALA A 20 13.86 10.04 -9.55
CA ALA A 20 12.93 10.50 -10.57
C ALA A 20 11.46 10.41 -10.14
N ASN A 21 11.13 9.49 -9.22
CA ASN A 21 9.76 9.29 -8.73
C ASN A 21 9.45 10.11 -7.47
N ALA A 22 10.46 10.43 -6.65
CA ALA A 22 10.25 11.09 -5.36
C ALA A 22 9.47 12.42 -5.47
N PRO A 23 9.77 13.35 -6.40
CA PRO A 23 9.01 14.60 -6.51
C PRO A 23 7.53 14.38 -6.89
N ALA A 24 7.23 13.34 -7.66
CA ALA A 24 5.86 13.01 -8.03
C ALA A 24 5.08 12.42 -6.85
N PHE A 25 5.76 11.61 -6.02
CA PHE A 25 5.21 11.04 -4.80
C PHE A 25 4.79 12.15 -3.82
N ASP A 26 5.67 13.13 -3.57
CA ASP A 26 5.39 14.24 -2.65
C ASP A 26 4.24 15.13 -3.16
N ARG A 27 4.29 15.55 -4.43
CA ARG A 27 3.20 16.34 -5.02
C ARG A 27 1.84 15.62 -4.96
N HIS A 28 1.84 14.31 -5.14
CA HIS A 28 0.63 13.51 -5.05
C HIS A 28 0.05 13.56 -3.63
N PHE A 29 0.86 13.30 -2.61
CA PHE A 29 0.39 13.31 -1.23
C PHE A 29 0.04 14.71 -0.72
N GLN A 30 0.75 15.74 -1.14
CA GLN A 30 0.35 17.12 -0.88
C GLN A 30 -1.05 17.42 -1.45
N THR A 31 -1.33 16.94 -2.67
CA THR A 31 -2.66 17.08 -3.29
C THR A 31 -3.73 16.33 -2.50
N LEU A 32 -3.47 15.08 -2.11
CA LEU A 32 -4.40 14.28 -1.30
C LEU A 32 -4.70 14.94 0.04
N LYS A 33 -3.68 15.49 0.71
CA LYS A 33 -3.85 16.22 1.97
C LYS A 33 -4.74 17.44 1.83
N ASN A 34 -4.56 18.20 0.76
CA ASN A 34 -5.36 19.39 0.52
C ASN A 34 -6.83 19.04 0.24
N LEU A 35 -7.09 17.92 -0.44
CA LEU A 35 -8.44 17.51 -0.81
C LEU A 35 -9.18 16.76 0.31
N TYR A 36 -8.48 15.93 1.06
CA TYR A 36 -9.08 14.94 1.96
C TYR A 36 -8.56 14.99 3.40
N GLY A 37 -7.61 15.89 3.70
CA GLY A 37 -7.02 16.03 5.03
C GLY A 37 -6.04 14.90 5.36
N LYS A 38 -6.02 14.47 6.64
CA LYS A 38 -5.14 13.39 7.11
C LYS A 38 -5.41 12.10 6.34
N GLN A 39 -4.35 11.33 6.06
CA GLN A 39 -4.42 10.11 5.25
C GLN A 39 -3.89 8.88 6.01
N ILE A 40 -4.48 7.72 5.73
CA ILE A 40 -3.93 6.40 6.09
C ILE A 40 -3.89 5.52 4.84
N ILE A 41 -2.79 4.81 4.65
CA ILE A 41 -2.58 3.93 3.49
C ILE A 41 -2.82 2.49 3.94
N VAL A 42 -3.66 1.77 3.20
CA VAL A 42 -3.86 0.33 3.39
C VAL A 42 -3.29 -0.40 2.18
N ASN A 43 -2.13 -1.03 2.37
CA ASN A 43 -1.46 -1.82 1.34
C ASN A 43 -1.89 -3.29 1.46
N LEU A 44 -2.60 -3.80 0.45
CA LEU A 44 -3.13 -5.16 0.44
C LEU A 44 -2.24 -6.19 -0.27
N LEU A 45 -1.11 -5.71 -0.81
CA LEU A 45 -0.16 -6.54 -1.56
C LEU A 45 0.43 -7.64 -0.68
N GLY A 46 0.63 -8.81 -1.28
CA GLY A 46 1.21 -9.95 -0.61
C GLY A 46 2.72 -10.08 -0.83
N ALA A 47 3.24 -11.25 -0.46
CA ALA A 47 4.67 -11.54 -0.47
C ALA A 47 5.22 -12.07 -1.81
N LYS A 48 4.41 -12.15 -2.87
CA LYS A 48 4.90 -12.54 -4.20
C LYS A 48 5.94 -11.54 -4.69
N GLU A 49 6.96 -12.00 -5.43
CA GLU A 49 8.15 -11.20 -5.79
C GLU A 49 7.83 -9.79 -6.31
N GLY A 50 6.91 -9.66 -7.27
CA GLY A 50 6.50 -8.37 -7.82
C GLY A 50 5.71 -7.48 -6.86
N GLU A 51 4.83 -8.07 -6.05
CA GLU A 51 4.02 -7.36 -5.05
C GLU A 51 4.88 -6.86 -3.88
N HIS A 52 5.85 -7.66 -3.47
CA HIS A 52 6.82 -7.31 -2.45
C HIS A 52 7.73 -6.16 -2.91
N MET A 53 8.18 -6.19 -4.17
CA MET A 53 8.95 -5.10 -4.78
C MET A 53 8.17 -3.77 -4.75
N LEU A 54 6.90 -3.78 -5.15
CA LEU A 54 6.05 -2.58 -5.14
C LEU A 54 5.85 -2.05 -3.71
N SER A 55 5.56 -2.94 -2.77
CA SER A 55 5.39 -2.58 -1.36
C SER A 55 6.65 -1.91 -0.80
N LYS A 56 7.84 -2.48 -1.09
CA LYS A 56 9.12 -1.91 -0.66
C LYS A 56 9.41 -0.57 -1.32
N ALA A 57 9.20 -0.44 -2.62
CA ALA A 57 9.43 0.81 -3.33
C ALA A 57 8.54 1.93 -2.77
N PHE A 58 7.24 1.66 -2.60
CA PHE A 58 6.29 2.61 -2.05
C PHE A 58 6.63 2.99 -0.60
N GLN A 59 6.98 2.01 0.25
CA GLN A 59 7.40 2.27 1.62
C GLN A 59 8.69 3.10 1.70
N SER A 60 9.62 2.88 0.77
CA SER A 60 10.87 3.64 0.69
C SER A 60 10.60 5.09 0.33
N HIS A 61 9.70 5.34 -0.62
CA HIS A 61 9.24 6.68 -0.95
C HIS A 61 8.53 7.35 0.23
N LEU A 62 7.60 6.66 0.88
CA LEU A 62 6.90 7.20 2.05
C LEU A 62 7.85 7.54 3.19
N LYS A 63 8.86 6.70 3.44
CA LYS A 63 9.84 6.93 4.51
C LYS A 63 10.74 8.13 4.22
N ALA A 64 11.06 8.38 2.96
CA ALA A 64 11.91 9.48 2.54
C ALA A 64 11.13 10.80 2.31
N SER A 65 9.81 10.74 2.20
CA SER A 65 9.00 11.93 1.96
C SER A 65 8.87 12.80 3.22
N GLU A 66 8.56 14.07 2.98
CA GLU A 66 8.14 15.01 4.03
C GLU A 66 6.84 14.59 4.73
N HIS A 67 6.12 13.61 4.18
CA HIS A 67 4.86 13.09 4.72
C HIS A 67 5.03 11.84 5.60
N SER A 68 6.27 11.39 5.82
CA SER A 68 6.60 10.20 6.61
C SER A 68 6.09 10.27 8.05
N ALA A 69 6.05 11.47 8.63
CA ALA A 69 5.65 11.68 10.03
C ALA A 69 4.15 11.57 10.25
N ASP A 70 3.34 11.90 9.23
CA ASP A 70 1.91 12.10 9.40
C ASP A 70 1.04 11.10 8.62
N ILE A 71 1.61 10.46 7.58
CA ILE A 71 0.93 9.40 6.84
C ILE A 71 1.44 8.04 7.29
N LYS A 72 0.53 7.20 7.80
CA LYS A 72 0.83 5.82 8.18
C LYS A 72 0.44 4.86 7.07
N MET A 73 1.25 3.83 6.87
CA MET A 73 0.94 2.72 5.97
C MET A 73 0.77 1.43 6.77
N VAL A 74 -0.39 0.77 6.58
CA VAL A 74 -0.73 -0.54 7.12
C VAL A 74 -0.55 -1.57 6.02
N ASN A 75 0.39 -2.49 6.19
CA ASN A 75 0.55 -3.63 5.28
C ASN A 75 -0.33 -4.79 5.76
N PHE A 76 -1.25 -5.22 4.92
CA PHE A 76 -2.20 -6.29 5.22
C PHE A 76 -2.34 -7.22 4.00
N ASP A 77 -1.50 -8.26 3.90
CA ASP A 77 -1.60 -9.28 2.84
C ASP A 77 -2.93 -10.02 2.97
N TYR A 78 -3.93 -9.59 2.18
CA TYR A 78 -5.28 -10.13 2.28
C TYR A 78 -5.31 -11.64 2.02
N HIS A 79 -4.54 -12.10 1.03
CA HIS A 79 -4.49 -13.52 0.66
C HIS A 79 -3.91 -14.38 1.77
N GLN A 80 -2.92 -13.89 2.53
CA GLN A 80 -2.42 -14.62 3.70
C GLN A 80 -3.33 -14.47 4.92
N MET A 81 -3.90 -13.29 5.12
CA MET A 81 -4.64 -12.97 6.34
C MET A 81 -6.05 -13.56 6.36
N VAL A 82 -6.67 -13.81 5.19
CA VAL A 82 -8.04 -14.34 5.06
C VAL A 82 -8.07 -15.77 4.50
N LYS A 83 -6.90 -16.45 4.46
CA LYS A 83 -6.79 -17.85 4.02
C LYS A 83 -7.76 -18.75 4.79
N GLY A 84 -8.50 -19.58 4.06
CA GLY A 84 -9.51 -20.49 4.63
C GLY A 84 -10.82 -19.82 5.04
N GLY A 85 -11.15 -18.64 4.49
CA GLY A 85 -12.39 -17.92 4.78
C GLY A 85 -12.40 -17.17 6.11
N LYS A 86 -11.25 -17.12 6.79
CA LYS A 86 -11.08 -16.57 8.13
C LYS A 86 -10.85 -15.06 8.08
N ALA A 87 -11.95 -14.32 7.94
CA ALA A 87 -11.96 -12.85 7.94
C ALA A 87 -11.65 -12.23 9.31
N GLU A 88 -11.43 -13.01 10.37
CA GLU A 88 -11.20 -12.51 11.73
C GLU A 88 -9.99 -11.58 11.81
N LYS A 89 -8.97 -11.77 10.95
CA LYS A 89 -7.81 -10.87 10.90
C LYS A 89 -8.13 -9.49 10.35
N LEU A 90 -9.16 -9.33 9.53
CA LEU A 90 -9.66 -7.99 9.18
C LEU A 90 -10.12 -7.25 10.44
N HIS A 91 -10.84 -7.95 11.31
CA HIS A 91 -11.39 -7.38 12.53
C HIS A 91 -10.35 -7.20 13.64
N SER A 92 -9.38 -8.11 13.77
CA SER A 92 -8.40 -8.07 14.86
C SER A 92 -7.11 -7.31 14.51
N VAL A 93 -6.79 -7.13 13.23
CA VAL A 93 -5.53 -6.46 12.81
C VAL A 93 -5.78 -5.17 12.05
N LEU A 94 -6.59 -5.20 10.99
CA LEU A 94 -6.80 -4.02 10.15
C LEU A 94 -7.74 -3.01 10.81
N LYS A 95 -8.91 -3.46 11.28
CA LYS A 95 -9.94 -2.61 11.89
C LYS A 95 -9.40 -1.75 13.03
N PRO A 96 -8.60 -2.25 14.01
CA PRO A 96 -8.12 -1.41 15.10
C PRO A 96 -7.17 -0.29 14.63
N GLN A 97 -6.36 -0.56 13.60
CA GLN A 97 -5.43 0.43 13.05
C GLN A 97 -6.18 1.55 12.32
N VAL A 98 -7.20 1.19 11.53
CA VAL A 98 -8.05 2.16 10.84
C VAL A 98 -8.93 2.92 11.84
N GLN A 99 -9.53 2.23 12.82
CA GLN A 99 -10.38 2.84 13.84
C GLN A 99 -9.63 3.90 14.65
N LYS A 100 -8.41 3.59 15.11
CA LYS A 100 -7.55 4.56 15.80
C LYS A 100 -7.26 5.80 14.96
N PHE A 101 -7.15 5.63 13.65
CA PHE A 101 -6.99 6.75 12.73
C PHE A 101 -8.28 7.57 12.60
N LEU A 102 -9.43 6.92 12.40
CA LEU A 102 -10.73 7.58 12.32
C LEU A 102 -11.01 8.44 13.57
N GLU A 103 -10.77 7.88 14.76
CA GLU A 103 -10.91 8.59 16.03
C GLU A 103 -10.00 9.82 16.11
N CYS A 104 -8.76 9.71 15.61
CA CYS A 104 -7.79 10.81 15.58
C CYS A 104 -8.18 11.95 14.63
N VAL A 105 -9.03 11.68 13.65
CA VAL A 105 -9.49 12.68 12.67
C VAL A 105 -10.96 13.10 12.88
N GLY A 106 -11.62 12.53 13.89
CA GLY A 106 -12.97 12.92 14.32
C GLY A 106 -14.12 12.14 13.67
N PHE A 107 -13.87 10.91 13.21
CA PHE A 107 -14.91 9.96 12.75
C PHE A 107 -15.07 8.77 13.69
#